data_AF-A0A9X2JJJ4-F1
#
_entry.id   AF-A0A9X2JJJ4-F1
#
_cell.length_a   1.000
_cell.length_b   1.000
_cell.length_c   1.000
_cell.angle_alpha   90.00
_cell.angle_beta   90.00
_cell.angle_gamma   90.00
#
_symmetry.space_group_name_H-M   'P 1'
#
loop_
_entity.id
_entity.type
_entity.pdbx_description
1 polymer ?
#
loop_
_entity_poly.entity_id
_entity_poly.type
_entity_poly.pdbx_seq_one_letter_code
_entity_poly.pdbx_strand_id
1 'polypeptide(L)'
;MTKNRKPIRSSFVLLVATVLLAPGSLAQDEGKSTADLEQQFIAVLSSDAPEAEKAIACKQLAVHGSSKAVPELAKYVADPHLSSWARIALEVIPGPEADEALRVGAESAAGTVLVGTINSIGVRRDLAAVEILVRHLKHGDPAVASAAAVALGKIGDPQGIEALLRELNGADARLKNAAAQGCILYAEALLQAGESAKAYEVYERVRGAQVPLTRIVEASRGAILTGGPKGEQLLVELLGSSNKNLVHIALSAYRELPGTEIDETLAQQLTEVDPDVAALMLYAMSDRPHGKISSTIVRALDQESPVVQKAAVRVLGRVGDETCLPNLLELAGGDDEELAALAEEAIEALPGDRVDARLVSMLTESDDALCVELLEAIGHRGIRCTDSVSPFLDHTNSEVRRAALFAASQTISQDELSLLVARLLESAPDADDSAIREALRVASVRMPDREATAADLAKAMERTNSVEAKVALLDVLGAMGGTTALQTLRDAALHGDAELQDTATRLLGRWMSVDAAPVLLDVSTSLQDDKYKVRALRGYLRLTRQFQFGDEERAAMCRNALEAATRPDEQRLVLEVLERYPSPHTLEVAKEAQQIDAISSAAKQTTSAIRKRLDEDNGN
;
A
#
# COMPACT_ATOMS: atom_id res chain seq x y z
N MET A 1 -31.60 -21.40 -13.37
CA MET A 1 -31.35 -20.25 -14.26
C MET A 1 -29.93 -20.36 -14.79
N THR A 2 -29.82 -20.79 -16.03
CA THR A 2 -28.59 -21.10 -16.76
C THR A 2 -27.87 -19.82 -17.20
N LYS A 3 -26.63 -19.60 -16.74
CA LYS A 3 -25.72 -18.62 -17.34
C LYS A 3 -24.51 -19.34 -17.93
N ASN A 4 -24.58 -19.55 -19.24
CA ASN A 4 -23.47 -19.88 -20.12
C ASN A 4 -22.29 -18.91 -19.88
N ARG A 5 -21.16 -19.41 -19.40
CA ARG A 5 -19.87 -18.71 -19.52
C ARG A 5 -19.11 -19.29 -20.71
N LYS A 6 -18.95 -18.46 -21.75
CA LYS A 6 -18.12 -18.72 -22.94
C LYS A 6 -16.63 -18.72 -22.56
N PRO A 7 -15.76 -19.41 -23.33
CA PRO A 7 -14.32 -19.41 -23.10
C PRO A 7 -13.71 -18.05 -23.44
N ILE A 8 -12.83 -17.56 -22.57
CA ILE A 8 -12.07 -16.32 -22.75
C ILE A 8 -11.06 -16.55 -23.87
N ARG A 9 -11.31 -15.95 -25.04
CA ARG A 9 -10.31 -15.79 -26.09
C ARG A 9 -9.36 -14.67 -25.67
N SER A 10 -8.07 -15.00 -25.50
CA SER A 10 -6.99 -14.02 -25.34
C SER A 10 -7.06 -13.00 -26.47
N SER A 11 -7.51 -11.80 -26.12
CA SER A 11 -7.50 -10.65 -27.01
C SER A 11 -6.10 -10.05 -26.97
N PHE A 12 -5.43 -10.12 -28.12
CA PHE A 12 -4.22 -9.37 -28.42
C PHE A 12 -4.49 -7.89 -28.13
N VAL A 13 -3.85 -7.35 -27.08
CA VAL A 13 -3.87 -5.90 -26.83
C VAL A 13 -2.97 -5.27 -27.88
N LEU A 14 -3.59 -4.66 -28.89
CA LEU A 14 -2.95 -3.76 -29.81
C LEU A 14 -2.50 -2.53 -29.02
N LEU A 15 -1.20 -2.43 -28.75
CA LEU A 15 -0.60 -1.26 -28.10
C LEU A 15 -0.66 -0.08 -29.09
N VAL A 16 -1.71 0.73 -29.00
CA VAL A 16 -1.80 2.01 -29.71
C VAL A 16 -0.82 2.96 -29.02
N ALA A 17 0.35 3.14 -29.63
CA ALA A 17 1.31 4.15 -29.22
C ALA A 17 0.77 5.54 -29.58
N THR A 18 0.23 6.27 -28.59
CA THR A 18 -0.04 7.71 -28.69
C THR A 18 1.29 8.46 -28.72
N VAL A 19 1.78 8.78 -29.91
CA VAL A 19 2.93 9.68 -30.11
C VAL A 19 2.44 11.12 -30.04
N LEU A 20 2.94 11.88 -29.07
CA LEU A 20 2.81 13.33 -29.01
C LEU A 20 3.42 13.96 -30.28
N LEU A 21 2.54 14.59 -31.07
CA LEU A 21 2.88 15.35 -32.26
C LEU A 21 3.44 16.72 -31.88
N ALA A 22 4.70 16.99 -32.23
CA ALA A 22 5.20 18.35 -32.33
C ALA A 22 4.62 19.00 -33.60
N PRO A 23 4.06 20.23 -33.53
CA PRO A 23 3.42 20.86 -34.67
C PRO A 23 4.49 21.53 -35.55
N GLY A 24 4.89 20.87 -36.63
CA GLY A 24 5.84 21.47 -37.57
C GLY A 24 6.24 20.59 -38.75
N SER A 25 5.28 20.09 -39.53
CA SER A 25 5.40 19.79 -40.99
C SER A 25 4.24 18.97 -41.58
N LEU A 26 3.25 18.53 -40.80
CA LEU A 26 2.23 17.56 -41.25
C LEU A 26 1.08 18.10 -42.14
N ALA A 27 1.23 19.24 -42.80
CA ALA A 27 0.16 19.82 -43.60
C ALA A 27 0.06 19.31 -45.07
N GLN A 28 0.73 18.20 -45.45
CA GLN A 28 0.79 17.73 -46.84
C GLN A 28 0.36 16.28 -47.14
N ASP A 29 -0.01 15.48 -46.13
CA ASP A 29 -0.32 14.04 -46.34
C ASP A 29 -1.82 13.66 -46.20
N GLU A 30 -2.71 14.63 -45.98
CA GLU A 30 -4.15 14.37 -46.02
C GLU A 30 -4.63 14.18 -47.48
N GLY A 31 -4.58 12.93 -47.97
CA GLY A 31 -5.23 12.52 -49.23
C GLY A 31 -4.46 11.54 -50.14
N LYS A 32 -3.23 11.15 -49.79
CA LYS A 32 -2.42 10.22 -50.61
C LYS A 32 -2.74 8.75 -50.30
N SER A 33 -2.74 7.89 -51.32
CA SER A 33 -2.86 6.45 -51.11
C SER A 33 -1.57 5.87 -50.53
N THR A 34 -1.66 4.72 -49.87
CA THR A 34 -0.48 4.00 -49.34
C THR A 34 0.57 3.73 -50.41
N ALA A 35 0.15 3.44 -51.65
CA ALA A 35 1.06 3.21 -52.77
C ALA A 35 1.78 4.49 -53.22
N ASP A 36 1.11 5.65 -53.15
CA ASP A 36 1.74 6.94 -53.48
C ASP A 36 2.77 7.33 -52.41
N LEU A 37 2.43 7.11 -51.14
CA LEU A 37 3.33 7.33 -50.00
C LEU A 37 4.54 6.40 -50.08
N GLU A 38 4.34 5.11 -50.35
CA GLU A 38 5.42 4.15 -50.57
C GLU A 38 6.37 4.64 -51.67
N GLN A 39 5.85 5.00 -52.84
CA GLN A 39 6.67 5.45 -53.96
C GLN A 39 7.44 6.75 -53.63
N GLN A 40 6.83 7.66 -52.87
CA GLN A 40 7.48 8.88 -52.40
C GLN A 40 8.67 8.56 -51.48
N PHE A 41 8.49 7.67 -50.50
CA PHE A 41 9.57 7.31 -49.57
C PHE A 41 10.67 6.49 -50.24
N ILE A 42 10.33 5.61 -51.18
CA ILE A 42 11.31 4.94 -52.06
C ILE A 42 12.15 5.99 -52.81
N ALA A 43 11.52 7.01 -53.39
CA ALA A 43 12.23 8.07 -54.10
C ALA A 43 13.18 8.86 -53.18
N VAL A 44 12.79 9.13 -51.93
CA VAL A 44 13.69 9.74 -50.92
C VAL A 44 14.90 8.84 -50.67
N LEU A 45 14.69 7.54 -50.48
CA LEU A 45 15.79 6.58 -50.28
C LEU A 45 16.73 6.47 -51.48
N SER A 46 16.25 6.63 -52.70
CA SER A 46 17.06 6.59 -53.92
C SER A 46 17.78 7.89 -54.26
N SER A 47 17.52 8.97 -53.51
CA SER A 47 18.05 10.31 -53.78
C SER A 47 19.29 10.65 -52.94
N ASP A 48 19.85 11.85 -53.15
CA ASP A 48 20.92 12.45 -52.33
C ASP A 48 20.38 13.14 -51.06
N ALA A 49 19.16 12.80 -50.61
CA ALA A 49 18.57 13.33 -49.40
C ALA A 49 19.47 13.10 -48.16
N PRO A 50 19.49 14.03 -47.19
CA PRO A 50 20.22 13.86 -45.93
C PRO A 50 19.85 12.56 -45.20
N GLU A 51 20.79 12.01 -44.44
CA GLU A 51 20.57 10.76 -43.67
C GLU A 51 19.34 10.84 -42.76
N ALA A 52 19.07 12.00 -42.14
CA ALA A 52 17.88 12.19 -41.31
C ALA A 52 16.57 12.02 -42.10
N GLU A 53 16.51 12.51 -43.34
CA GLU A 53 15.34 12.35 -44.21
C GLU A 53 15.19 10.89 -44.67
N LYS A 54 16.31 10.23 -44.97
CA LYS A 54 16.32 8.79 -45.30
C LYS A 54 15.87 7.93 -44.12
N ALA A 55 16.29 8.26 -42.89
CA ALA A 55 15.83 7.58 -41.68
C ALA A 55 14.32 7.72 -41.47
N ILE A 56 13.77 8.93 -41.68
CA ILE A 56 12.32 9.16 -41.65
C ILE A 56 11.62 8.33 -42.74
N ALA A 57 12.15 8.33 -43.97
CA ALA A 57 11.59 7.53 -45.06
C ALA A 57 11.57 6.02 -44.73
N CYS A 58 12.66 5.46 -44.19
CA CYS A 58 12.70 4.09 -43.69
C CYS A 58 11.62 3.83 -42.63
N LYS A 59 11.48 4.73 -41.65
CA LYS A 59 10.45 4.60 -40.61
C LYS A 59 9.04 4.59 -41.20
N GLN A 60 8.76 5.43 -42.19
CA GLN A 60 7.46 5.46 -42.87
C GLN A 60 7.22 4.21 -43.73
N LEU A 61 8.28 3.66 -44.33
CA LEU A 61 8.20 2.40 -45.08
C LEU A 61 7.93 1.18 -44.17
N ALA A 62 8.20 1.26 -42.87
CA ALA A 62 7.71 0.23 -41.93
C ALA A 62 6.17 0.20 -41.83
N VAL A 63 5.49 1.32 -42.12
CA VAL A 63 4.03 1.43 -42.05
C VAL A 63 3.39 1.23 -43.42
N HIS A 64 3.99 1.80 -44.46
CA HIS A 64 3.40 1.89 -45.81
C HIS A 64 4.11 1.01 -46.86
N GLY A 65 5.26 0.42 -46.52
CA GLY A 65 6.08 -0.31 -47.47
C GLY A 65 5.55 -1.70 -47.81
N SER A 66 5.90 -2.14 -49.02
CA SER A 66 5.70 -3.49 -49.54
C SER A 66 7.02 -4.06 -50.07
N SER A 67 6.98 -5.22 -50.73
CA SER A 67 8.16 -5.81 -51.37
C SER A 67 8.83 -4.88 -52.39
N LYS A 68 8.13 -3.86 -52.91
CA LYS A 68 8.69 -2.84 -53.82
C LYS A 68 9.72 -1.94 -53.15
N ALA A 69 9.61 -1.71 -51.84
CA ALA A 69 10.55 -0.87 -51.08
C ALA A 69 11.84 -1.62 -50.71
N VAL A 70 11.80 -2.95 -50.71
CA VAL A 70 12.90 -3.81 -50.26
C VAL A 70 14.22 -3.55 -51.00
N PRO A 71 14.26 -3.39 -52.34
CA PRO A 71 15.52 -3.13 -53.04
C PRO A 71 16.23 -1.85 -52.58
N GLU A 72 15.48 -0.81 -52.22
CA GLU A 72 16.06 0.45 -51.72
C GLU A 72 16.45 0.34 -50.25
N LEU A 73 15.63 -0.31 -49.43
CA LEU A 73 15.95 -0.57 -48.02
C LEU A 73 17.20 -1.46 -47.87
N ALA A 74 17.36 -2.46 -48.74
CA ALA A 74 18.47 -3.41 -48.72
C ALA A 74 19.85 -2.72 -48.81
N LYS A 75 19.94 -1.61 -49.56
CA LYS A 75 21.18 -0.82 -49.72
C LYS A 75 21.71 -0.27 -48.40
N TYR A 76 20.84 -0.10 -47.41
CA TYR A 76 21.17 0.50 -46.12
C TYR A 76 21.31 -0.52 -44.99
N VAL A 77 21.12 -1.82 -45.23
CA VAL A 77 21.17 -2.85 -44.17
C VAL A 77 22.56 -2.93 -43.51
N ALA A 78 23.63 -2.77 -44.29
CA ALA A 78 25.00 -2.74 -43.80
C ALA A 78 25.52 -1.32 -43.48
N ASP A 79 24.69 -0.29 -43.62
CA ASP A 79 25.08 1.10 -43.40
C ASP A 79 25.22 1.42 -41.90
N PRO A 80 26.34 2.02 -41.43
CA PRO A 80 26.57 2.29 -40.01
C PRO A 80 25.53 3.22 -39.35
N HIS A 81 24.89 4.11 -40.11
CA HIS A 81 23.97 5.13 -39.62
C HIS A 81 22.50 4.78 -39.89
N LEU A 82 22.22 4.15 -41.04
CA LEU A 82 20.87 3.86 -41.53
C LEU A 82 20.43 2.41 -41.32
N SER A 83 21.33 1.48 -40.95
CA SER A 83 21.00 0.06 -40.77
C SER A 83 19.81 -0.18 -39.86
N SER A 84 19.76 0.47 -38.70
CA SER A 84 18.64 0.27 -37.77
C SER A 84 17.30 0.67 -38.38
N TRP A 85 17.27 1.78 -39.13
CA TRP A 85 16.04 2.26 -39.75
C TRP A 85 15.58 1.34 -40.89
N ALA A 86 16.53 0.91 -41.74
CA ALA A 86 16.23 0.01 -42.84
C ALA A 86 15.75 -1.36 -42.34
N ARG A 87 16.41 -1.93 -41.32
CA ARG A 87 16.04 -3.22 -40.76
C ARG A 87 14.67 -3.23 -40.09
N ILE A 88 14.30 -2.17 -39.35
CA ILE A 88 12.97 -2.06 -38.74
C ILE A 88 11.87 -2.13 -39.81
N ALA A 89 12.06 -1.48 -40.96
CA ALA A 89 11.11 -1.58 -42.06
C ALA A 89 11.08 -3.00 -42.66
N LEU A 90 12.25 -3.61 -42.87
CA LEU A 90 12.34 -4.98 -43.38
C LEU A 90 11.75 -6.02 -42.42
N GLU A 91 11.77 -5.82 -41.10
CA GLU A 91 11.17 -6.73 -40.12
C GLU A 91 9.66 -6.88 -40.31
N VAL A 92 8.97 -5.83 -40.76
CA VAL A 92 7.51 -5.80 -40.87
C VAL A 92 6.99 -5.94 -42.30
N ILE A 93 7.81 -5.66 -43.32
CA ILE A 93 7.43 -5.86 -44.72
C ILE A 93 7.26 -7.37 -45.00
N PRO A 94 6.08 -7.82 -45.46
CA PRO A 94 5.84 -9.23 -45.74
C PRO A 94 6.58 -9.68 -47.01
N GLY A 95 6.90 -10.97 -47.09
CA GLY A 95 7.47 -11.60 -48.28
C GLY A 95 8.94 -11.99 -48.13
N PRO A 96 9.40 -12.97 -48.94
CA PRO A 96 10.75 -13.54 -48.87
C PRO A 96 11.85 -12.57 -49.32
N GLU A 97 11.51 -11.49 -50.02
CA GLU A 97 12.47 -10.48 -50.47
C GLU A 97 13.12 -9.76 -49.30
N ALA A 98 12.34 -9.46 -48.24
CA ALA A 98 12.86 -8.83 -47.03
C ALA A 98 13.78 -9.78 -46.26
N ASP A 99 13.49 -11.08 -46.25
CA ASP A 99 14.37 -12.10 -45.67
C ASP A 99 15.70 -12.19 -46.43
N GLU A 100 15.64 -12.23 -47.77
CA GLU A 100 16.84 -12.24 -48.61
C GLU A 100 17.70 -10.99 -48.42
N ALA A 101 17.08 -9.80 -48.34
CA ALA A 101 17.79 -8.55 -48.10
C ALA A 101 18.57 -8.57 -46.77
N LEU A 102 17.99 -9.15 -45.71
CA LEU A 102 18.67 -9.30 -44.43
C LEU A 102 19.76 -10.36 -44.46
N ARG A 103 19.57 -11.49 -45.15
CA ARG A 103 20.63 -12.51 -45.35
C ARG A 103 21.83 -11.93 -46.09
N VAL A 104 21.61 -11.24 -47.20
CA VAL A 104 22.66 -10.56 -47.98
C VAL A 104 23.34 -9.47 -47.15
N GLY A 105 22.55 -8.70 -46.39
CA GLY A 105 23.09 -7.69 -45.47
C GLY A 105 23.97 -8.28 -44.37
N ALA A 106 23.67 -9.49 -43.88
CA ALA A 106 24.46 -10.15 -42.85
C ALA A 106 25.84 -10.60 -43.36
N GLU A 107 25.97 -10.98 -44.65
CA GLU A 107 27.28 -11.32 -45.24
C GLU A 107 28.22 -10.11 -45.38
N SER A 108 27.66 -8.90 -45.45
CA SER A 108 28.44 -7.66 -45.67
C SER A 108 28.58 -6.78 -44.44
N ALA A 109 27.76 -6.97 -43.41
CA ALA A 109 27.80 -6.21 -42.16
C ALA A 109 28.89 -6.71 -41.19
N ALA A 110 29.33 -5.82 -40.30
CA ALA A 110 30.26 -6.15 -39.22
C ALA A 110 29.87 -5.48 -37.89
N GLY A 111 30.40 -5.99 -36.78
CA GLY A 111 30.21 -5.41 -35.44
C GLY A 111 28.73 -5.29 -35.05
N THR A 112 28.35 -4.12 -34.52
CA THR A 112 26.98 -3.84 -34.05
C THR A 112 25.93 -3.87 -35.16
N VAL A 113 26.32 -3.53 -36.40
CA VAL A 113 25.44 -3.61 -37.57
C VAL A 113 25.06 -5.07 -37.85
N LEU A 114 26.06 -5.97 -37.83
CA LEU A 114 25.83 -7.41 -38.01
C LEU A 114 24.94 -7.99 -36.90
N VAL A 115 25.19 -7.63 -35.64
CA VAL A 115 24.35 -8.01 -34.49
C VAL A 115 22.89 -7.60 -34.75
N GLY A 116 22.68 -6.36 -35.19
CA GLY A 116 21.35 -5.86 -35.54
C GLY A 116 20.69 -6.66 -36.66
N THR A 117 21.41 -6.94 -37.74
CA THR A 117 20.90 -7.72 -38.88
C THR A 117 20.52 -9.14 -38.49
N ILE A 118 21.37 -9.83 -37.71
CA ILE A 118 21.07 -11.17 -37.19
C ILE A 118 19.83 -11.16 -36.30
N ASN A 119 19.67 -10.14 -35.44
CA ASN A 119 18.48 -10.02 -34.61
C ASN A 119 17.21 -9.87 -35.46
N SER A 120 17.25 -9.06 -36.52
CA SER A 120 16.13 -8.88 -37.46
C SER A 120 15.76 -10.16 -38.20
N ILE A 121 16.77 -10.96 -38.61
CA ILE A 121 16.55 -12.32 -39.15
C ILE A 121 15.80 -13.19 -38.13
N GLY A 122 16.23 -13.17 -36.87
CA GLY A 122 15.58 -13.91 -35.79
C GLY A 122 14.14 -13.45 -35.50
N VAL A 123 13.84 -12.15 -35.62
CA VAL A 123 12.48 -11.61 -35.49
C VAL A 123 11.57 -12.15 -36.60
N ARG A 124 12.06 -12.17 -37.83
CA ARG A 124 11.31 -12.68 -39.00
C ARG A 124 11.18 -14.20 -39.04
N ARG A 125 12.02 -14.91 -38.27
CA ARG A 125 12.08 -16.38 -38.20
C ARG A 125 12.40 -17.03 -39.55
N ASP A 126 13.34 -16.45 -40.28
CA ASP A 126 13.74 -16.90 -41.61
C ASP A 126 14.51 -18.24 -41.56
N LEU A 127 13.88 -19.31 -42.05
CA LEU A 127 14.46 -20.65 -42.11
C LEU A 127 15.67 -20.73 -43.06
N ALA A 128 15.71 -19.92 -44.12
CA ALA A 128 16.83 -19.95 -45.07
C ALA A 128 18.12 -19.36 -44.47
N ALA A 129 18.03 -18.63 -43.34
CA ALA A 129 19.19 -18.10 -42.65
C ALA A 129 19.87 -19.09 -41.68
N VAL A 130 19.33 -20.29 -41.47
CA VAL A 130 19.86 -21.22 -40.45
C VAL A 130 21.34 -21.52 -40.65
N GLU A 131 21.79 -21.75 -41.89
CA GLU A 131 23.20 -22.07 -42.17
C GLU A 131 24.14 -20.90 -41.86
N ILE A 132 23.79 -19.66 -42.27
CA ILE A 132 24.59 -18.47 -41.95
C ILE A 132 24.60 -18.18 -40.45
N LEU A 133 23.48 -18.39 -39.76
CA LEU A 133 23.40 -18.23 -38.31
C LEU A 133 24.23 -19.27 -37.56
N VAL A 134 24.24 -20.54 -38.00
CA VAL A 134 25.12 -21.58 -37.42
C VAL A 134 26.59 -21.22 -37.61
N ARG A 135 26.98 -20.59 -38.73
CA ARG A 135 28.34 -20.05 -38.91
C ARG A 135 28.62 -18.92 -37.90
N HIS A 136 27.70 -17.96 -37.77
CA HIS A 136 27.86 -16.83 -36.83
C HIS A 136 27.79 -17.21 -35.35
N LEU A 137 27.21 -18.36 -35.00
CA LEU A 137 27.26 -18.91 -33.65
C LEU A 137 28.71 -19.11 -33.15
N LYS A 138 29.65 -19.34 -34.06
CA LYS A 138 31.08 -19.52 -33.75
C LYS A 138 31.93 -18.27 -34.01
N HIS A 139 31.29 -17.12 -34.16
CA HIS A 139 31.96 -15.87 -34.46
C HIS A 139 32.84 -15.42 -33.28
N GLY A 140 33.99 -14.80 -33.58
CA GLY A 140 34.95 -14.37 -32.56
C GLY A 140 34.45 -13.21 -31.68
N ASP A 141 33.52 -12.40 -32.20
CA ASP A 141 32.79 -11.39 -31.43
C ASP A 141 31.64 -12.06 -30.64
N PRO A 142 31.67 -12.03 -29.29
CA PRO A 142 30.63 -12.62 -28.45
C PRO A 142 29.23 -12.05 -28.69
N ALA A 143 29.10 -10.78 -29.09
CA ALA A 143 27.80 -10.17 -29.35
C ALA A 143 27.14 -10.78 -30.60
N VAL A 144 27.93 -11.05 -31.64
CA VAL A 144 27.47 -11.70 -32.88
C VAL A 144 27.06 -13.15 -32.60
N ALA A 145 27.88 -13.89 -31.86
CA ALA A 145 27.55 -15.27 -31.49
C ALA A 145 26.27 -15.35 -30.64
N SER A 146 26.10 -14.43 -29.69
CA SER A 146 24.89 -14.33 -28.87
C SER A 146 23.65 -14.00 -29.70
N ALA A 147 23.75 -13.05 -30.63
CA ALA A 147 22.65 -12.72 -31.54
C ALA A 147 22.27 -13.92 -32.41
N ALA A 148 23.26 -14.65 -32.94
CA ALA A 148 23.02 -15.84 -33.74
C ALA A 148 22.32 -16.94 -32.95
N ALA A 149 22.74 -17.18 -31.69
CA ALA A 149 22.09 -18.15 -30.82
C ALA A 149 20.62 -17.82 -30.54
N VAL A 150 20.33 -16.55 -30.25
CA VAL A 150 18.97 -16.04 -30.04
C VAL A 150 18.13 -16.18 -31.31
N ALA A 151 18.68 -15.83 -32.48
CA ALA A 151 17.99 -15.95 -33.75
C ALA A 151 17.63 -17.41 -34.06
N LEU A 152 18.59 -18.34 -33.90
CA LEU A 152 18.35 -19.78 -34.06
C LEU A 152 17.25 -20.30 -33.12
N GLY A 153 17.27 -19.86 -31.86
CA GLY A 153 16.24 -20.21 -30.88
C GLY A 153 14.83 -19.72 -31.28
N LYS A 154 14.72 -18.49 -31.80
CA LYS A 154 13.46 -17.92 -32.30
C LYS A 154 12.95 -18.60 -33.58
N ILE A 155 13.86 -19.01 -34.46
CA ILE A 155 13.54 -19.71 -35.71
C ILE A 155 13.03 -21.13 -35.39
N GLY A 156 13.68 -21.83 -34.47
CA GLY A 156 13.25 -23.17 -34.04
C GLY A 156 13.50 -24.28 -35.07
N ASP A 157 14.38 -24.04 -36.04
CA ASP A 157 14.75 -25.06 -37.03
C ASP A 157 15.53 -26.22 -36.38
N PRO A 158 15.21 -27.50 -36.67
CA PRO A 158 15.88 -28.64 -36.06
C PRO A 158 17.41 -28.65 -36.16
N GLN A 159 17.98 -28.24 -37.31
CA GLN A 159 19.44 -28.17 -37.49
C GLN A 159 20.04 -27.04 -36.65
N GLY A 160 19.36 -25.89 -36.61
CA GLY A 160 19.74 -24.75 -35.78
C GLY A 160 19.73 -25.10 -34.29
N ILE A 161 18.65 -25.73 -33.82
CA ILE A 161 18.51 -26.15 -32.42
C ILE A 161 19.54 -27.20 -32.04
N GLU A 162 19.79 -28.19 -32.89
CA GLU A 162 20.82 -29.19 -32.65
C GLU A 162 22.23 -28.56 -32.57
N ALA A 163 22.50 -27.49 -33.32
CA ALA A 163 23.73 -26.72 -33.15
C ALA A 163 23.80 -26.04 -31.77
N LEU A 164 22.72 -25.44 -31.28
CA LEU A 164 22.68 -24.84 -29.93
C LEU A 164 22.89 -25.90 -28.84
N LEU A 165 22.19 -27.04 -28.92
CA LEU A 165 22.27 -28.12 -27.94
C LEU A 165 23.68 -28.72 -27.84
N ARG A 166 24.44 -28.74 -28.95
CA ARG A 166 25.85 -29.13 -28.96
C ARG A 166 26.73 -28.12 -28.23
N GLU A 167 26.52 -26.82 -28.46
CA GLU A 167 27.32 -25.76 -27.83
C GLU A 167 27.10 -25.63 -26.31
N LEU A 168 25.97 -26.12 -25.76
CA LEU A 168 25.77 -26.23 -24.29
C LEU A 168 26.90 -27.02 -23.60
N ASN A 169 27.48 -27.99 -24.29
CA ASN A 169 28.58 -28.83 -23.81
C ASN A 169 29.95 -28.40 -24.36
N GLY A 170 30.03 -27.26 -25.03
CA GLY A 170 31.25 -26.75 -25.67
C GLY A 170 32.35 -26.36 -24.65
N ALA A 171 33.47 -25.83 -25.16
CA ALA A 171 34.55 -25.34 -24.29
C ALA A 171 34.38 -23.85 -23.90
N ASP A 172 33.83 -23.01 -24.80
CA ASP A 172 33.70 -21.57 -24.55
C ASP A 172 32.46 -21.26 -23.68
N ALA A 173 32.70 -20.79 -22.46
CA ALA A 173 31.65 -20.43 -21.51
C ALA A 173 30.70 -19.32 -22.04
N ARG A 174 31.18 -18.41 -22.89
CA ARG A 174 30.35 -17.36 -23.49
C ARG A 174 29.35 -17.95 -24.48
N LEU A 175 29.81 -18.89 -25.30
CA LEU A 175 28.96 -19.61 -26.25
C LEU A 175 27.94 -20.49 -25.53
N LYS A 176 28.31 -21.13 -24.41
CA LYS A 176 27.36 -21.88 -23.58
C LYS A 176 26.19 -21.01 -23.10
N ASN A 177 26.47 -19.80 -22.61
CA ASN A 177 25.43 -18.88 -22.16
C ASN A 177 24.50 -18.43 -23.30
N ALA A 178 25.08 -18.10 -24.46
CA ALA A 178 24.32 -17.75 -25.65
C ALA A 178 23.44 -18.91 -26.14
N ALA A 179 24.02 -20.11 -26.24
CA ALA A 179 23.31 -21.32 -26.63
C ALA A 179 22.16 -21.65 -25.67
N ALA A 180 22.39 -21.55 -24.36
CA ALA A 180 21.36 -21.72 -23.34
C ALA A 180 20.19 -20.74 -23.52
N GLN A 181 20.47 -19.47 -23.80
CA GLN A 181 19.43 -18.49 -24.09
C GLN A 181 18.62 -18.86 -25.33
N GLY A 182 19.28 -19.27 -26.42
CA GLY A 182 18.61 -19.73 -27.64
C GLY A 182 17.74 -20.96 -27.38
N CYS A 183 18.24 -21.94 -26.62
CA CYS A 183 17.48 -23.12 -26.22
C CYS A 183 16.25 -22.77 -25.37
N ILE A 184 16.36 -21.84 -24.43
CA ILE A 184 15.24 -21.37 -23.61
C ILE A 184 14.16 -20.71 -24.48
N LEU A 185 14.54 -19.81 -25.40
CA LEU A 185 13.59 -19.18 -26.33
C LEU A 185 12.88 -20.21 -27.22
N TYR A 186 13.60 -21.25 -27.66
CA TYR A 186 13.01 -22.36 -28.40
C TYR A 186 12.03 -23.16 -27.52
N ALA A 187 12.39 -23.47 -26.28
CA ALA A 187 11.51 -24.17 -25.34
C ALA A 187 10.24 -23.36 -25.02
N GLU A 188 10.35 -22.04 -24.90
CA GLU A 188 9.19 -21.14 -24.77
C GLU A 188 8.29 -21.21 -26.01
N ALA A 189 8.86 -21.20 -27.22
CA ALA A 189 8.10 -21.34 -28.45
C ALA A 189 7.38 -22.70 -28.54
N LEU A 190 8.03 -23.79 -28.14
CA LEU A 190 7.43 -25.12 -28.04
C LEU A 190 6.25 -25.15 -27.07
N LEU A 191 6.40 -24.50 -25.90
CA LEU A 191 5.31 -24.39 -24.93
C LEU A 191 4.11 -23.63 -25.50
N GLN A 192 4.34 -22.53 -26.22
CA GLN A 192 3.27 -21.79 -26.90
C GLN A 192 2.60 -22.61 -28.02
N ALA A 193 3.33 -23.54 -28.63
CA ALA A 193 2.79 -24.49 -29.61
C ALA A 193 2.06 -25.70 -28.96
N GLY A 194 2.03 -25.79 -27.62
CA GLY A 194 1.42 -26.91 -26.89
C GLY A 194 2.31 -28.16 -26.79
N GLU A 195 3.59 -28.05 -27.14
CA GLU A 195 4.56 -29.15 -27.14
C GLU A 195 5.31 -29.26 -25.81
N SER A 196 4.59 -29.30 -24.68
CA SER A 196 5.15 -29.24 -23.32
C SER A 196 6.21 -30.30 -23.04
N ALA A 197 6.04 -31.52 -23.56
CA ALA A 197 7.02 -32.59 -23.37
C ALA A 197 8.38 -32.28 -24.02
N LYS A 198 8.38 -31.70 -25.24
CA LYS A 198 9.62 -31.29 -25.91
C LYS A 198 10.23 -30.07 -25.24
N ALA A 199 9.40 -29.11 -24.81
CA ALA A 199 9.87 -27.95 -24.05
C ALA A 199 10.60 -28.39 -22.78
N TYR A 200 10.02 -29.35 -22.04
CA TYR A 200 10.61 -29.95 -20.85
C TYR A 200 12.00 -30.55 -21.12
N GLU A 201 12.15 -31.33 -22.19
CA GLU A 201 13.44 -31.93 -22.56
C GLU A 201 14.52 -30.88 -22.81
N VAL A 202 14.16 -29.78 -23.49
CA VAL A 202 15.10 -28.67 -23.76
C VAL A 202 15.48 -27.95 -22.46
N TYR A 203 14.51 -27.64 -21.59
CA TYR A 203 14.78 -27.04 -20.28
C TYR A 203 15.70 -27.91 -19.42
N GLU A 204 15.44 -29.22 -19.34
CA GLU A 204 16.30 -30.15 -18.61
C GLU A 204 17.73 -30.17 -19.16
N ARG A 205 17.87 -30.09 -20.49
CA ARG A 205 19.19 -30.05 -21.13
C ARG A 205 19.99 -28.80 -20.77
N VAL A 206 19.32 -27.65 -20.67
CA VAL A 206 19.94 -26.39 -20.22
C VAL A 206 20.26 -26.44 -18.73
N ARG A 207 19.34 -26.93 -17.90
CA ARG A 207 19.52 -27.05 -16.44
C ARG A 207 20.70 -27.96 -16.08
N GLY A 208 20.88 -29.07 -16.81
CA GLY A 208 21.98 -30.01 -16.62
C GLY A 208 23.33 -29.56 -17.21
N ALA A 209 23.39 -28.42 -17.90
CA ALA A 209 24.61 -27.92 -18.52
C ALA A 209 25.44 -27.03 -17.58
N GLN A 210 26.73 -26.87 -17.87
CA GLN A 210 27.61 -25.94 -17.16
C GLN A 210 27.44 -24.51 -17.70
N VAL A 211 26.32 -23.89 -17.36
CA VAL A 211 25.92 -22.54 -17.80
C VAL A 211 25.80 -21.60 -16.59
N PRO A 212 25.77 -20.26 -16.79
CA PRO A 212 25.56 -19.33 -15.69
C PRO A 212 24.28 -19.63 -14.90
N LEU A 213 24.29 -19.37 -13.59
CA LEU A 213 23.16 -19.66 -12.70
C LEU A 213 21.84 -19.05 -13.19
N THR A 214 21.87 -17.87 -13.82
CA THR A 214 20.67 -17.24 -14.40
C THR A 214 19.97 -18.15 -15.41
N ARG A 215 20.73 -18.87 -16.25
CA ARG A 215 20.18 -19.82 -17.23
C ARG A 215 19.64 -21.08 -16.57
N ILE A 216 20.31 -21.55 -15.52
CA ILE A 216 19.82 -22.69 -14.72
C ILE A 216 18.49 -22.32 -14.06
N VAL A 217 18.39 -21.13 -13.46
CA VAL A 217 17.17 -20.61 -12.82
C VAL A 217 16.02 -20.50 -13.83
N GLU A 218 16.25 -19.84 -14.98
CA GLU A 218 15.26 -19.72 -16.06
C GLU A 218 14.78 -21.10 -16.55
N ALA A 219 15.72 -22.02 -16.81
CA ALA A 219 15.41 -23.36 -17.27
C ALA A 219 14.67 -24.19 -16.21
N SER A 220 15.03 -24.07 -14.92
CA SER A 220 14.33 -24.72 -13.81
C SER A 220 12.87 -24.30 -13.73
N ARG A 221 12.56 -22.99 -13.90
CA ARG A 221 11.16 -22.53 -13.99
C ARG A 221 10.42 -23.24 -15.12
N GLY A 222 11.01 -23.23 -16.32
CA GLY A 222 10.44 -23.88 -17.49
C GLY A 222 10.18 -25.37 -17.26
N ALA A 223 11.19 -26.10 -16.76
CA ALA A 223 11.09 -27.54 -16.48
C ALA A 223 9.99 -27.87 -15.46
N ILE A 224 9.82 -27.07 -14.40
CA ILE A 224 8.72 -27.24 -13.43
C ILE A 224 7.37 -27.09 -14.14
N LEU A 225 7.19 -26.02 -14.92
CA LEU A 225 5.91 -25.71 -15.56
C LEU A 225 5.51 -26.68 -16.67
N THR A 226 6.48 -27.32 -17.32
CA THR A 226 6.23 -28.22 -18.46
C THR A 226 6.36 -29.70 -18.14
N GLY A 227 6.94 -30.06 -16.98
CA GLY A 227 7.32 -31.43 -16.65
C GLY A 227 6.24 -32.32 -16.05
N GLY A 228 5.05 -31.79 -15.76
CA GLY A 228 4.00 -32.52 -15.04
C GLY A 228 4.54 -33.14 -13.75
N PRO A 229 4.34 -34.45 -13.49
CA PRO A 229 4.87 -35.11 -12.30
C PRO A 229 6.40 -34.99 -12.11
N LYS A 230 7.17 -34.94 -13.20
CA LYS A 230 8.63 -34.73 -13.10
C LYS A 230 8.97 -33.30 -12.71
N GLY A 231 8.18 -32.33 -13.19
CA GLY A 231 8.30 -30.92 -12.82
C GLY A 231 7.95 -30.71 -11.35
N GLU A 232 6.94 -31.41 -10.83
CA GLU A 232 6.59 -31.40 -9.40
C GLU A 232 7.71 -31.99 -8.54
N GLN A 233 8.31 -33.10 -8.96
CA GLN A 233 9.47 -33.68 -8.27
C GLN A 233 10.66 -32.70 -8.25
N LEU A 234 10.93 -32.04 -9.38
CA LEU A 234 11.98 -31.02 -9.47
C LEU A 234 11.68 -29.84 -8.55
N LEU A 235 10.43 -29.38 -8.48
CA LEU A 235 10.02 -28.31 -7.57
C LEU A 235 10.40 -28.68 -6.13
N VAL A 236 10.00 -29.88 -5.67
CA VAL A 236 10.33 -30.36 -4.32
C VAL A 236 11.84 -30.46 -4.09
N GLU A 237 12.59 -30.98 -5.06
CA GLU A 237 14.07 -31.02 -5.00
C GLU A 237 14.66 -29.62 -4.79
N LEU A 238 14.17 -28.61 -5.54
CA LEU A 238 14.71 -27.26 -5.47
C LEU A 238 14.35 -26.52 -4.18
N LEU A 239 13.27 -26.89 -3.49
CA LEU A 239 12.94 -26.36 -2.16
C LEU A 239 14.00 -26.75 -1.12
N GLY A 240 14.63 -27.92 -1.26
CA GLY A 240 15.74 -28.36 -0.41
C GLY A 240 17.11 -27.78 -0.80
N SER A 241 17.18 -26.89 -1.78
CA SER A 241 18.44 -26.34 -2.26
C SER A 241 19.05 -25.33 -1.29
N SER A 242 20.38 -25.39 -1.09
CA SER A 242 21.12 -24.33 -0.40
C SER A 242 21.22 -23.03 -1.20
N ASN A 243 20.85 -23.05 -2.49
CA ASN A 243 20.86 -21.87 -3.35
C ASN A 243 19.51 -21.16 -3.31
N LYS A 244 19.46 -20.01 -2.64
CA LYS A 244 18.24 -19.19 -2.48
C LYS A 244 17.57 -18.82 -3.80
N ASN A 245 18.33 -18.62 -4.89
CA ASN A 245 17.73 -18.30 -6.20
C ASN A 245 16.95 -19.50 -6.77
N LEU A 246 17.39 -20.72 -6.51
CA LEU A 246 16.69 -21.95 -6.92
C LEU A 246 15.42 -22.18 -6.09
N VAL A 247 15.47 -21.89 -4.78
CA VAL A 247 14.28 -21.92 -3.92
C VAL A 247 13.25 -20.87 -4.39
N HIS A 248 13.68 -19.63 -4.60
CA HIS A 248 12.77 -18.56 -5.04
C HIS A 248 12.13 -18.84 -6.40
N ILE A 249 12.87 -19.39 -7.36
CA ILE A 249 12.28 -19.71 -8.66
C ILE A 249 11.33 -20.90 -8.58
N ALA A 250 11.60 -21.90 -7.73
CA ALA A 250 10.69 -23.01 -7.49
C ALA A 250 9.36 -22.51 -6.90
N LEU A 251 9.41 -21.61 -5.90
CA LEU A 251 8.21 -20.99 -5.33
C LEU A 251 7.50 -20.05 -6.31
N SER A 252 8.21 -19.41 -7.22
CA SER A 252 7.60 -18.61 -8.28
C SER A 252 6.88 -19.50 -9.29
N ALA A 253 7.54 -20.57 -9.76
CA ALA A 253 6.95 -21.57 -10.64
C ALA A 253 5.74 -22.25 -10.00
N TYR A 254 5.80 -22.54 -8.70
CA TYR A 254 4.68 -23.07 -7.93
C TYR A 254 3.43 -22.20 -8.04
N ARG A 255 3.54 -20.87 -7.96
CA ARG A 255 2.40 -19.95 -8.09
C ARG A 255 1.76 -19.97 -9.48
N GLU A 256 2.54 -20.33 -10.49
CA GLU A 256 2.10 -20.36 -11.89
C GLU A 256 1.51 -21.70 -12.32
N LEU A 257 1.79 -22.78 -11.59
CA LEU A 257 1.25 -24.11 -11.91
C LEU A 257 -0.30 -24.09 -11.89
N PRO A 258 -1.00 -24.69 -12.86
CA PRO A 258 -2.44 -24.89 -12.78
C PRO A 258 -2.80 -25.99 -11.75
N GLY A 259 -4.05 -26.01 -11.28
CA GLY A 259 -4.56 -27.08 -10.41
C GLY A 259 -4.32 -26.88 -8.91
N THR A 260 -4.54 -27.92 -8.11
CA THR A 260 -4.35 -27.91 -6.64
C THR A 260 -3.62 -29.15 -6.12
N GLU A 261 -3.26 -30.09 -7.00
CA GLU A 261 -2.66 -31.38 -6.68
C GLU A 261 -1.29 -31.21 -6.00
N ILE A 262 -0.51 -30.23 -6.46
CA ILE A 262 0.80 -29.89 -5.92
C ILE A 262 0.71 -29.23 -4.52
N ASP A 263 -0.44 -28.65 -4.15
CA ASP A 263 -0.63 -27.97 -2.86
C ASP A 263 -0.51 -28.95 -1.69
N GLU A 264 -1.10 -30.15 -1.81
CA GLU A 264 -0.99 -31.21 -0.80
C GLU A 264 0.44 -31.77 -0.72
N THR A 265 1.18 -31.75 -1.82
CA THR A 265 2.58 -32.18 -1.83
C THR A 265 3.46 -31.16 -1.11
N LEU A 266 3.31 -29.87 -1.38
CA LEU A 266 4.05 -28.82 -0.65
C LEU A 266 3.67 -28.78 0.82
N ALA A 267 2.39 -29.01 1.15
CA ALA A 267 1.92 -29.14 2.53
C ALA A 267 2.75 -30.15 3.33
N GLN A 268 3.01 -31.33 2.73
CA GLN A 268 3.79 -32.39 3.35
C GLN A 268 5.28 -32.06 3.47
N GLN A 269 5.79 -31.13 2.66
CA GLN A 269 7.19 -30.72 2.68
C GLN A 269 7.50 -29.62 3.71
N LEU A 270 6.50 -28.99 4.32
CA LEU A 270 6.71 -27.92 5.31
C LEU A 270 7.58 -28.36 6.51
N THR A 271 7.55 -29.65 6.86
CA THR A 271 8.36 -30.22 7.97
C THR A 271 9.75 -30.68 7.54
N GLU A 272 9.99 -30.81 6.24
CA GLU A 272 11.18 -31.45 5.68
C GLU A 272 12.25 -30.43 5.22
N VAL A 273 11.85 -29.16 5.08
CA VAL A 273 12.73 -28.08 4.61
C VAL A 273 13.16 -27.17 5.75
N ASP A 274 14.14 -26.31 5.47
CA ASP A 274 14.56 -25.26 6.40
C ASP A 274 13.36 -24.36 6.80
N PRO A 275 13.22 -23.96 8.08
CA PRO A 275 12.08 -23.16 8.54
C PRO A 275 11.85 -21.86 7.79
N ASP A 276 12.90 -21.18 7.32
CA ASP A 276 12.76 -19.96 6.51
C ASP A 276 12.13 -20.30 5.14
N VAL A 277 12.49 -21.44 4.56
CA VAL A 277 11.90 -21.94 3.31
C VAL A 277 10.45 -22.36 3.55
N ALA A 278 10.15 -23.06 4.65
CA ALA A 278 8.77 -23.43 5.01
C ALA A 278 7.87 -22.18 5.17
N ALA A 279 8.38 -21.12 5.80
CA ALA A 279 7.66 -19.84 5.87
C ALA A 279 7.39 -19.25 4.47
N LEU A 280 8.38 -19.25 3.57
CA LEU A 280 8.19 -18.79 2.19
C LEU A 280 7.20 -19.66 1.40
N MET A 281 7.15 -20.96 1.68
CA MET A 281 6.16 -21.88 1.11
C MET A 281 4.74 -21.48 1.54
N LEU A 282 4.51 -21.20 2.83
CA LEU A 282 3.20 -20.75 3.31
C LEU A 282 2.70 -19.49 2.57
N TYR A 283 3.57 -18.50 2.37
CA TYR A 283 3.21 -17.32 1.58
C TYR A 283 2.91 -17.68 0.12
N ALA A 284 3.71 -18.55 -0.50
CA ALA A 284 3.48 -18.97 -1.88
C ALA A 284 2.17 -19.73 -2.06
N MET A 285 1.80 -20.56 -1.07
CA MET A 285 0.51 -21.24 -1.02
C MET A 285 -0.62 -20.21 -0.95
N SER A 286 -0.49 -19.19 -0.09
CA SER A 286 -1.49 -18.13 0.08
C SER A 286 -1.74 -17.25 -1.16
N ASP A 287 -0.81 -17.24 -2.11
CA ASP A 287 -0.91 -16.46 -3.34
C ASP A 287 -1.78 -17.16 -4.41
N ARG A 288 -2.16 -18.43 -4.21
CA ARG A 288 -2.95 -19.21 -5.18
C ARG A 288 -4.45 -19.04 -4.96
N PRO A 289 -5.25 -18.65 -5.97
CA PRO A 289 -6.67 -18.30 -5.83
C PRO A 289 -7.63 -19.48 -5.53
N HIS A 290 -7.15 -20.72 -5.61
CA HIS A 290 -7.97 -21.94 -5.48
C HIS A 290 -7.41 -22.98 -4.50
N GLY A 291 -6.29 -22.71 -3.84
CA GLY A 291 -5.71 -23.71 -2.96
C GLY A 291 -6.65 -23.98 -1.77
N LYS A 292 -6.83 -25.26 -1.41
CA LYS A 292 -7.59 -25.72 -0.23
C LYS A 292 -6.87 -25.40 1.09
N ILE A 293 -6.31 -24.20 1.15
CA ILE A 293 -5.15 -23.81 1.94
C ILE A 293 -5.45 -23.79 3.44
N SER A 294 -6.71 -23.53 3.84
CA SER A 294 -7.04 -23.31 5.26
C SER A 294 -6.64 -24.50 6.14
N SER A 295 -6.97 -25.74 5.80
CA SER A 295 -6.64 -26.88 6.67
C SER A 295 -5.15 -27.21 6.74
N THR A 296 -4.39 -27.02 5.65
CA THR A 296 -2.94 -27.21 5.67
C THR A 296 -2.24 -26.12 6.47
N ILE A 297 -2.63 -24.86 6.30
CA ILE A 297 -1.96 -23.75 7.00
C ILE A 297 -2.34 -23.75 8.49
N VAL A 298 -3.57 -24.14 8.83
CA VAL A 298 -3.93 -24.38 10.23
C VAL A 298 -3.00 -25.41 10.87
N ARG A 299 -2.68 -26.52 10.19
CA ARG A 299 -1.69 -27.50 10.69
C ARG A 299 -0.27 -26.94 10.84
N ALA A 300 0.07 -25.85 10.16
CA ALA A 300 1.37 -25.20 10.31
C ALA A 300 1.47 -24.38 11.60
N LEU A 301 0.35 -24.08 12.27
CA LEU A 301 0.33 -23.46 13.61
C LEU A 301 0.90 -24.40 14.69
N ASP A 302 0.76 -25.71 14.50
CA ASP A 302 1.24 -26.72 15.45
C ASP A 302 2.75 -27.05 15.30
N GLN A 303 3.46 -26.35 14.41
CA GLN A 303 4.88 -26.60 14.15
C GLN A 303 5.75 -26.02 15.26
N GLU A 304 6.81 -26.73 15.66
CA GLU A 304 7.72 -26.27 16.73
C GLU A 304 8.50 -25.00 16.38
N SER A 305 8.60 -24.64 15.09
CA SER A 305 9.38 -23.48 14.67
C SER A 305 8.58 -22.17 14.76
N PRO A 306 9.02 -21.18 15.58
CA PRO A 306 8.33 -19.90 15.69
C PRO A 306 8.25 -19.14 14.38
N VAL A 307 9.23 -19.31 13.49
CA VAL A 307 9.25 -18.67 12.16
C VAL A 307 8.10 -19.19 11.29
N VAL A 308 7.82 -20.50 11.36
CA VAL A 308 6.74 -21.14 10.59
C VAL A 308 5.39 -20.79 11.20
N GLN A 309 5.25 -20.83 12.52
CA GLN A 309 4.02 -20.46 13.21
C GLN A 309 3.60 -19.02 12.90
N LYS A 310 4.52 -18.06 13.04
CA LYS A 310 4.24 -16.64 12.73
C LYS A 310 3.88 -16.43 11.26
N ALA A 311 4.52 -17.15 10.35
CA ALA A 311 4.16 -17.10 8.94
C ALA A 311 2.74 -17.67 8.69
N ALA A 312 2.39 -18.78 9.35
CA ALA A 312 1.07 -19.38 9.27
C ALA A 312 -0.02 -18.42 9.79
N VAL A 313 0.17 -17.80 10.96
CA VAL A 313 -0.77 -16.81 11.51
C VAL A 313 -1.01 -15.64 10.54
N ARG A 314 0.08 -15.04 10.01
CA ARG A 314 -0.03 -13.94 9.04
C ARG A 314 -0.77 -14.34 7.77
N VAL A 315 -0.51 -15.56 7.28
CA VAL A 315 -1.19 -16.06 6.10
C VAL A 315 -2.67 -16.30 6.38
N LEU A 316 -3.01 -16.89 7.53
CA LEU A 316 -4.41 -17.09 7.92
C LEU A 316 -5.17 -15.78 8.05
N GLY A 317 -4.57 -14.73 8.63
CA GLY A 317 -5.22 -13.41 8.66
C GLY A 317 -5.55 -12.85 7.26
N ARG A 318 -4.75 -13.18 6.23
CA ARG A 318 -4.96 -12.71 4.85
C ARG A 318 -5.96 -13.54 4.05
N VAL A 319 -5.90 -14.87 4.15
CA VAL A 319 -6.64 -15.79 3.26
C VAL A 319 -7.48 -16.83 3.99
N GLY A 320 -7.50 -16.80 5.32
CA GLY A 320 -8.31 -17.67 6.16
C GLY A 320 -9.80 -17.34 6.10
N ASP A 321 -10.59 -18.21 6.70
CA ASP A 321 -12.04 -18.09 6.83
C ASP A 321 -12.48 -18.46 8.26
N GLU A 322 -13.78 -18.58 8.49
CA GLU A 322 -14.33 -18.87 9.82
C GLU A 322 -13.80 -20.19 10.44
N THR A 323 -13.21 -21.09 9.65
CA THR A 323 -12.73 -22.39 10.12
C THR A 323 -11.42 -22.31 10.90
N CYS A 324 -10.62 -21.24 10.72
CA CYS A 324 -9.36 -21.05 11.43
C CYS A 324 -9.50 -20.30 12.77
N LEU A 325 -10.69 -19.75 13.06
CA LEU A 325 -10.96 -18.97 14.27
C LEU A 325 -10.62 -19.72 15.57
N PRO A 326 -10.99 -21.00 15.78
CA PRO A 326 -10.66 -21.68 17.02
C PRO A 326 -9.15 -21.70 17.31
N ASN A 327 -8.34 -21.96 16.28
CA ASN A 327 -6.87 -21.99 16.42
C ASN A 327 -6.29 -20.60 16.67
N LEU A 328 -6.80 -19.56 15.99
CA LEU A 328 -6.31 -18.20 16.21
C LEU A 328 -6.71 -17.66 17.59
N LEU A 329 -7.91 -17.97 18.07
CA LEU A 329 -8.37 -17.57 19.42
C LEU A 329 -7.58 -18.29 20.52
N GLU A 330 -7.26 -19.57 20.33
CA GLU A 330 -6.38 -20.30 21.24
C GLU A 330 -4.97 -19.67 21.31
N LEU A 331 -4.44 -19.22 20.17
CA LEU A 331 -3.14 -18.54 20.12
C LEU A 331 -3.19 -17.13 20.75
N ALA A 332 -4.28 -16.40 20.56
CA ALA A 332 -4.49 -15.07 21.16
C ALA A 332 -4.49 -15.15 22.70
N GLY A 333 -5.16 -16.16 23.28
CA GLY A 333 -5.14 -16.42 24.72
C GLY A 333 -3.89 -17.12 25.26
N GLY A 334 -2.82 -17.25 24.47
CA GLY A 334 -1.60 -17.98 24.82
C GLY A 334 -0.58 -17.17 25.63
N ASP A 335 0.40 -17.85 26.25
CA ASP A 335 1.45 -17.21 27.07
C ASP A 335 2.54 -16.46 26.23
N ASP A 336 2.64 -16.73 24.92
CA ASP A 336 3.60 -16.05 24.04
C ASP A 336 3.01 -14.73 23.56
N GLU A 337 3.35 -13.62 24.24
CA GLU A 337 2.85 -12.27 23.95
C GLU A 337 3.02 -11.85 22.48
N GLU A 338 4.11 -12.26 21.81
CA GLU A 338 4.35 -11.87 20.42
C GLU A 338 3.44 -12.67 19.47
N LEU A 339 3.22 -13.95 19.76
CA LEU A 339 2.34 -14.80 18.97
C LEU A 339 0.86 -14.49 19.20
N ALA A 340 0.48 -14.15 20.44
CA ALA A 340 -0.85 -13.71 20.84
C ALA A 340 -1.26 -12.44 20.08
N ALA A 341 -0.42 -11.39 20.14
CA ALA A 341 -0.67 -10.15 19.41
C ALA A 341 -0.79 -10.37 17.90
N LEU A 342 0.02 -11.28 17.34
CA LEU A 342 -0.06 -11.62 15.92
C LEU A 342 -1.37 -12.36 15.57
N ALA A 343 -1.88 -13.19 16.47
CA ALA A 343 -3.14 -13.89 16.30
C ALA A 343 -4.33 -12.94 16.39
N GLU A 344 -4.31 -11.99 17.32
CA GLU A 344 -5.29 -10.89 17.40
C GLU A 344 -5.33 -10.07 16.10
N GLU A 345 -4.16 -9.63 15.60
CA GLU A 345 -4.05 -8.93 14.32
C GLU A 345 -4.61 -9.76 13.16
N ALA A 346 -4.35 -11.08 13.16
CA ALA A 346 -4.88 -11.98 12.15
C ALA A 346 -6.41 -12.09 12.24
N ILE A 347 -6.98 -12.22 13.44
CA ILE A 347 -8.43 -12.25 13.66
C ILE A 347 -9.06 -10.95 13.20
N GLU A 348 -8.46 -9.79 13.48
CA GLU A 348 -8.93 -8.49 13.01
C GLU A 348 -8.92 -8.40 11.48
N ALA A 349 -7.87 -8.92 10.83
CA ALA A 349 -7.70 -8.85 9.38
C ALA A 349 -8.53 -9.87 8.59
N LEU A 350 -9.07 -10.91 9.24
CA LEU A 350 -9.78 -12.00 8.55
C LEU A 350 -10.93 -11.49 7.66
N PRO A 351 -11.01 -11.93 6.39
CA PRO A 351 -12.01 -11.42 5.46
C PRO A 351 -13.39 -12.11 5.63
N GLY A 352 -14.44 -11.29 5.61
CA GLY A 352 -15.81 -11.70 5.29
C GLY A 352 -16.76 -11.93 6.46
N ASP A 353 -18.04 -11.62 6.22
CA ASP A 353 -19.12 -11.58 7.22
C ASP A 353 -19.40 -12.92 7.93
N ARG A 354 -18.97 -14.05 7.35
CA ARG A 354 -19.10 -15.37 8.00
C ARG A 354 -18.20 -15.49 9.23
N VAL A 355 -17.04 -14.83 9.20
CA VAL A 355 -16.13 -14.74 10.35
C VAL A 355 -16.84 -14.00 11.49
N ASP A 356 -17.46 -12.87 11.18
CA ASP A 356 -18.18 -12.06 12.17
C ASP A 356 -19.35 -12.84 12.80
N ALA A 357 -20.16 -13.47 11.96
CA ALA A 357 -21.26 -14.31 12.43
C ALA A 357 -20.76 -15.48 13.30
N ARG A 358 -19.60 -16.06 12.96
CA ARG A 358 -19.01 -17.14 13.74
C ARG A 358 -18.51 -16.68 15.10
N LEU A 359 -17.79 -15.56 15.18
CA LEU A 359 -17.34 -14.94 16.44
C LEU A 359 -18.52 -14.70 17.38
N VAL A 360 -19.59 -14.08 16.89
CA VAL A 360 -20.80 -13.81 17.69
C VAL A 360 -21.46 -15.12 18.14
N SER A 361 -21.52 -16.14 17.29
CA SER A 361 -22.12 -17.44 17.66
C SER A 361 -21.32 -18.19 18.73
N MET A 362 -20.00 -17.99 18.80
CA MET A 362 -19.15 -18.69 19.76
C MET A 362 -19.29 -18.14 21.19
N LEU A 363 -19.75 -16.89 21.36
CA LEU A 363 -19.92 -16.27 22.70
C LEU A 363 -20.79 -17.10 23.64
N THR A 364 -21.87 -17.71 23.15
CA THR A 364 -22.86 -18.39 23.99
C THR A 364 -22.40 -19.74 24.54
N GLU A 365 -21.34 -20.32 23.98
CA GLU A 365 -20.86 -21.68 24.29
C GLU A 365 -19.44 -21.69 24.90
N SER A 366 -18.92 -20.52 25.27
CA SER A 366 -17.51 -20.34 25.67
C SER A 366 -17.32 -20.29 27.19
N ASP A 367 -16.13 -20.68 27.65
CA ASP A 367 -15.70 -20.40 29.02
C ASP A 367 -15.21 -18.94 29.18
N ASP A 368 -14.92 -18.53 30.41
CA ASP A 368 -14.54 -17.13 30.71
C ASP A 368 -13.32 -16.66 29.92
N ALA A 369 -12.31 -17.51 29.73
CA ALA A 369 -11.08 -17.15 29.04
C ALA A 369 -11.37 -16.92 27.55
N LEU A 370 -12.07 -17.85 26.90
CA LEU A 370 -12.45 -17.71 25.50
C LEU A 370 -13.46 -16.56 25.28
N CYS A 371 -14.31 -16.26 26.27
CA CYS A 371 -15.20 -15.10 26.21
C CYS A 371 -14.43 -13.78 26.09
N VAL A 372 -13.31 -13.62 26.81
CA VAL A 372 -12.46 -12.43 26.71
C VAL A 372 -11.98 -12.25 25.28
N GLU A 373 -11.32 -13.27 24.72
CA GLU A 373 -10.77 -13.24 23.35
C GLU A 373 -11.85 -12.95 22.29
N LEU A 374 -13.03 -13.55 22.43
CA LEU A 374 -14.14 -13.32 21.52
C LEU A 374 -14.67 -11.89 21.59
N LEU A 375 -14.80 -11.32 22.78
CA LEU A 375 -15.28 -9.96 22.97
C LEU A 375 -14.26 -8.93 22.47
N GLU A 376 -12.96 -9.17 22.71
CA GLU A 376 -11.89 -8.34 22.14
C GLU A 376 -11.89 -8.40 20.62
N ALA A 377 -11.94 -9.61 20.02
CA ALA A 377 -12.06 -9.77 18.57
C ALA A 377 -13.29 -9.05 17.99
N ILE A 378 -14.44 -9.12 18.66
CA ILE A 378 -15.66 -8.40 18.27
C ILE A 378 -15.47 -6.89 18.29
N GLY A 379 -14.82 -6.37 19.35
CA GLY A 379 -14.50 -4.96 19.49
C GLY A 379 -13.55 -4.46 18.41
N HIS A 380 -12.43 -5.14 18.19
CA HIS A 380 -11.42 -4.79 17.19
C HIS A 380 -11.98 -4.81 15.77
N ARG A 381 -12.79 -5.83 15.44
CA ARG A 381 -13.45 -5.93 14.12
C ARG A 381 -14.62 -4.97 13.95
N GLY A 382 -15.11 -4.34 15.02
CA GLY A 382 -16.26 -3.42 14.97
C GLY A 382 -17.58 -4.12 14.64
N ILE A 383 -17.76 -5.38 15.09
CA ILE A 383 -18.95 -6.19 14.81
C ILE A 383 -20.14 -5.68 15.63
N ARG A 384 -21.19 -5.21 14.96
CA ARG A 384 -22.41 -4.73 15.64
C ARG A 384 -23.27 -5.90 16.12
N CYS A 385 -23.19 -6.21 17.40
CA CYS A 385 -23.92 -7.31 18.03
C CYS A 385 -24.30 -7.01 19.50
N THR A 386 -24.82 -5.82 19.77
CA THR A 386 -25.14 -5.32 21.13
C THR A 386 -25.97 -6.29 21.95
N ASP A 387 -27.00 -6.91 21.38
CA ASP A 387 -27.84 -7.91 22.08
C ASP A 387 -27.05 -9.15 22.55
N SER A 388 -26.00 -9.54 21.82
CA SER A 388 -25.13 -10.66 22.17
C SER A 388 -24.05 -10.28 23.17
N VAL A 389 -23.58 -9.02 23.15
CA VAL A 389 -22.55 -8.51 24.07
C VAL A 389 -23.13 -8.07 25.41
N SER A 390 -24.33 -7.51 25.44
CA SER A 390 -24.92 -6.92 26.64
C SER A 390 -25.00 -7.85 27.86
N PRO A 391 -25.28 -9.17 27.74
CA PRO A 391 -25.31 -10.06 28.89
C PRO A 391 -23.96 -10.17 29.61
N PHE A 392 -22.84 -9.97 28.90
CA PHE A 392 -21.49 -10.09 29.44
C PHE A 392 -21.04 -8.86 30.22
N LEU A 393 -21.75 -7.74 30.11
CA LEU A 393 -21.47 -6.56 30.92
C LEU A 393 -21.71 -6.84 32.42
N ASP A 394 -22.62 -7.77 32.76
CA ASP A 394 -22.95 -8.19 34.14
C ASP A 394 -22.27 -9.51 34.53
N HIS A 395 -21.27 -9.94 33.77
CA HIS A 395 -20.60 -11.22 34.01
C HIS A 395 -19.94 -11.25 35.40
N THR A 396 -19.84 -12.41 36.04
CA THR A 396 -19.23 -12.51 37.38
C THR A 396 -17.71 -12.27 37.36
N ASN A 397 -17.05 -12.66 36.27
CA ASN A 397 -15.63 -12.43 36.01
C ASN A 397 -15.35 -10.99 35.52
N SER A 398 -14.42 -10.29 36.18
CA SER A 398 -14.05 -8.90 35.84
C SER A 398 -13.41 -8.76 34.47
N GLU A 399 -12.58 -9.70 34.03
CA GLU A 399 -11.94 -9.62 32.72
C GLU A 399 -12.98 -9.74 31.60
N VAL A 400 -13.96 -10.64 31.76
CA VAL A 400 -15.09 -10.76 30.83
C VAL A 400 -15.92 -9.46 30.77
N ARG A 401 -16.21 -8.85 31.93
CA ARG A 401 -16.93 -7.55 31.96
C ARG A 401 -16.14 -6.45 31.25
N ARG A 402 -14.82 -6.37 31.47
CA ARG A 402 -13.94 -5.37 30.85
C ARG A 402 -13.85 -5.58 29.33
N ALA A 403 -13.71 -6.81 28.87
CA ALA A 403 -13.75 -7.15 27.45
C ALA A 403 -15.12 -6.80 26.82
N ALA A 404 -16.22 -7.04 27.54
CA ALA A 404 -17.56 -6.66 27.08
C ALA A 404 -17.75 -5.13 26.97
N LEU A 405 -17.19 -4.37 27.93
CA LEU A 405 -17.17 -2.90 27.89
C LEU A 405 -16.34 -2.39 26.71
N PHE A 406 -15.18 -3.00 26.45
CA PHE A 406 -14.37 -2.69 25.27
C PHE A 406 -15.15 -2.96 23.98
N ALA A 407 -15.72 -4.16 23.83
CA ALA A 407 -16.54 -4.54 22.68
C ALA A 407 -17.68 -3.54 22.45
N ALA A 408 -18.44 -3.21 23.50
CA ALA A 408 -19.52 -2.23 23.44
C ALA A 408 -19.01 -0.85 23.01
N SER A 409 -17.86 -0.39 23.54
CA SER A 409 -17.31 0.93 23.21
C SER A 409 -17.05 1.10 21.70
N GLN A 410 -16.59 0.04 21.05
CA GLN A 410 -16.26 0.04 19.62
C GLN A 410 -17.48 -0.16 18.72
N THR A 411 -18.52 -0.84 19.20
CA THR A 411 -19.56 -1.41 18.32
C THR A 411 -20.92 -0.73 18.43
N ILE A 412 -21.29 -0.17 19.60
CA ILE A 412 -22.63 0.38 19.81
C ILE A 412 -22.96 1.54 18.86
N SER A 413 -24.24 1.74 18.57
CA SER A 413 -24.74 2.92 17.87
C SER A 413 -25.19 4.04 18.82
N GLN A 414 -25.56 5.19 18.27
CA GLN A 414 -26.02 6.36 19.03
C GLN A 414 -27.23 6.04 19.92
N ASP A 415 -28.19 5.28 19.40
CA ASP A 415 -29.40 4.84 20.10
C ASP A 415 -29.11 3.83 21.22
N GLU A 416 -27.94 3.18 21.19
CA GLU A 416 -27.51 2.20 22.19
C GLU A 416 -26.57 2.81 23.25
N LEU A 417 -26.12 4.07 23.07
CA LEU A 417 -25.25 4.77 24.01
C LEU A 417 -25.81 4.81 25.44
N SER A 418 -27.14 4.84 25.56
CA SER A 418 -27.82 4.79 26.85
C SER A 418 -27.45 3.57 27.68
N LEU A 419 -27.01 2.47 27.07
CA LEU A 419 -26.52 1.28 27.76
C LEU A 419 -25.29 1.61 28.61
N LEU A 420 -24.26 2.21 28.02
CA LEU A 420 -23.03 2.61 28.74
C LEU A 420 -23.28 3.74 29.73
N VAL A 421 -24.18 4.66 29.40
CA VAL A 421 -24.61 5.72 30.33
C VAL A 421 -25.28 5.11 31.56
N ALA A 422 -26.24 4.20 31.38
CA ALA A 422 -26.91 3.53 32.49
C ALA A 422 -25.89 2.81 33.39
N ARG A 423 -24.90 2.13 32.79
CA ARG A 423 -23.81 1.49 33.55
C ARG A 423 -23.01 2.44 34.40
N LEU A 424 -22.61 3.59 33.85
CA LEU A 424 -21.91 4.60 34.62
C LEU A 424 -22.76 5.11 35.80
N LEU A 425 -24.07 5.25 35.61
CA LEU A 425 -24.97 5.77 36.63
C LEU A 425 -25.32 4.74 37.72
N GLU A 426 -25.33 3.45 37.38
CA GLU A 426 -25.66 2.35 38.30
C GLU A 426 -24.42 1.80 39.02
N SER A 427 -23.21 2.07 38.52
CA SER A 427 -21.97 1.59 39.12
C SER A 427 -21.81 2.14 40.54
N ALA A 428 -21.63 1.24 41.52
CA ALA A 428 -20.95 1.61 42.75
C ALA A 428 -19.48 1.94 42.43
N PRO A 429 -18.73 2.63 43.31
CA PRO A 429 -17.28 2.79 43.17
C PRO A 429 -16.58 1.43 43.32
N ASP A 430 -16.70 0.60 42.28
CA ASP A 430 -16.18 -0.76 42.16
C ASP A 430 -14.95 -0.79 41.22
N ALA A 431 -14.33 -1.96 41.08
CA ALA A 431 -13.08 -2.14 40.32
C ALA A 431 -13.18 -1.78 38.82
N ASP A 432 -14.37 -1.83 38.22
CA ASP A 432 -14.56 -1.62 36.77
C ASP A 432 -14.93 -0.18 36.38
N ASP A 433 -15.07 0.73 37.36
CA ASP A 433 -15.49 2.11 37.11
C ASP A 433 -14.56 2.85 36.13
N SER A 434 -13.26 2.55 36.15
CA SER A 434 -12.32 3.08 35.14
C SER A 434 -12.60 2.56 33.72
N ALA A 435 -12.95 1.28 33.59
CA ALA A 435 -13.25 0.65 32.31
C ALA A 435 -14.59 1.16 31.74
N ILE A 436 -15.60 1.36 32.57
CA ILE A 436 -16.90 1.93 32.16
C ILE A 436 -16.71 3.35 31.63
N ARG A 437 -15.95 4.17 32.36
CA ARG A 437 -15.65 5.56 31.96
C ARG A 437 -14.91 5.60 30.62
N GLU A 438 -13.91 4.75 30.43
CA GLU A 438 -13.17 4.67 29.17
C GLU A 438 -14.07 4.18 28.02
N ALA A 439 -14.89 3.15 28.25
CA ALA A 439 -15.81 2.63 27.24
C ALA A 439 -16.81 3.71 26.79
N LEU A 440 -17.39 4.45 27.73
CA LEU A 440 -18.30 5.56 27.40
C LEU A 440 -17.57 6.67 26.63
N ARG A 441 -16.33 7.00 27.02
CA ARG A 441 -15.52 8.00 26.33
C ARG A 441 -15.23 7.60 24.89
N VAL A 442 -14.74 6.38 24.66
CA VAL A 442 -14.42 5.84 23.33
C VAL A 442 -15.67 5.82 22.44
N ALA A 443 -16.78 5.29 22.95
CA ALA A 443 -18.04 5.27 22.22
C ALA A 443 -18.48 6.68 21.84
N SER A 444 -18.50 7.62 22.79
CA SER A 444 -19.02 8.97 22.58
C SER A 444 -18.18 9.78 21.59
N VAL A 445 -16.85 9.63 21.62
CA VAL A 445 -15.94 10.32 20.67
C VAL A 445 -16.07 9.76 19.25
N ARG A 446 -16.36 8.46 19.11
CA ARG A 446 -16.58 7.79 17.82
C ARG A 446 -17.91 8.19 17.16
N MET A 447 -18.89 8.68 17.93
CA MET A 447 -20.22 8.96 17.39
C MET A 447 -20.18 10.01 16.26
N PRO A 448 -20.94 9.80 15.17
CA PRO A 448 -20.95 10.72 14.04
C PRO A 448 -21.63 12.06 14.38
N ASP A 449 -22.66 12.05 15.23
CA ASP A 449 -23.38 13.26 15.66
C ASP A 449 -22.96 13.69 17.07
N ARG A 450 -21.86 14.44 17.14
CA ARG A 450 -21.26 14.87 18.41
C ARG A 450 -22.18 15.73 19.26
N GLU A 451 -23.03 16.57 18.65
CA GLU A 451 -23.91 17.47 19.40
C GLU A 451 -25.09 16.69 20.00
N ALA A 452 -25.67 15.75 19.25
CA ALA A 452 -26.70 14.86 19.81
C ALA A 452 -26.13 14.02 20.97
N THR A 453 -24.95 13.42 20.79
CA THR A 453 -24.26 12.68 21.84
C THR A 453 -24.01 13.56 23.07
N ALA A 454 -23.50 14.79 22.90
CA ALA A 454 -23.24 15.70 24.00
C ALA A 454 -24.52 16.10 24.73
N ALA A 455 -25.63 16.31 24.01
CA ALA A 455 -26.92 16.60 24.59
C ALA A 455 -27.47 15.42 25.43
N ASP A 456 -27.28 14.19 24.98
CA ASP A 456 -27.72 13.01 25.72
C ASP A 456 -26.90 12.79 27.00
N LEU A 457 -25.59 13.04 26.96
CA LEU A 457 -24.73 13.02 28.14
C LEU A 457 -25.06 14.16 29.13
N ALA A 458 -25.37 15.36 28.63
CA ALA A 458 -25.81 16.47 29.47
C ALA A 458 -27.12 16.15 30.20
N LYS A 459 -28.11 15.57 29.50
CA LYS A 459 -29.36 15.08 30.13
C LYS A 459 -29.09 13.98 31.16
N ALA A 460 -28.14 13.08 30.90
CA ALA A 460 -27.77 12.06 31.87
C ALA A 460 -27.19 12.67 33.16
N MET A 461 -26.39 13.73 33.02
CA MET A 461 -25.80 14.47 34.14
C MET A 461 -26.88 15.12 35.03
N GLU A 462 -27.98 15.62 34.43
CA GLU A 462 -29.12 16.18 35.18
C GLU A 462 -29.90 15.12 35.97
N ARG A 463 -29.92 13.87 35.50
CA ARG A 463 -30.70 12.78 36.11
C ARG A 463 -30.02 12.12 37.30
N THR A 464 -28.70 12.30 37.45
CA THR A 464 -27.93 11.68 38.53
C THR A 464 -27.65 12.65 39.67
N ASN A 465 -27.55 12.11 40.89
CA ASN A 465 -27.13 12.85 42.08
C ASN A 465 -25.70 12.49 42.52
N SER A 466 -25.05 11.49 41.90
CA SER A 466 -23.65 11.17 42.20
C SER A 466 -22.74 12.23 41.60
N VAL A 467 -21.84 12.76 42.43
CA VAL A 467 -20.83 13.74 42.00
C VAL A 467 -19.80 13.07 41.10
N GLU A 468 -19.42 11.83 41.43
CA GLU A 468 -18.46 11.02 40.69
C GLU A 468 -18.96 10.74 39.27
N ALA A 469 -20.23 10.35 39.12
CA ALA A 469 -20.86 10.14 37.82
C ALA A 469 -20.91 11.43 36.99
N LYS A 470 -21.22 12.58 37.62
CA LYS A 470 -21.20 13.88 36.95
C LYS A 470 -19.79 14.27 36.49
N VAL A 471 -18.77 14.07 37.34
CA VAL A 471 -17.36 14.29 36.99
C VAL A 471 -16.96 13.45 35.78
N ALA A 472 -17.32 12.16 35.77
CA ALA A 472 -17.06 11.26 34.65
C ALA A 472 -17.71 11.73 33.34
N LEU A 473 -18.98 12.14 33.39
CA LEU A 473 -19.69 12.69 32.23
C LEU A 473 -19.05 13.99 31.73
N LEU A 474 -18.58 14.86 32.63
CA LEU A 474 -17.83 16.08 32.26
C LEU A 474 -16.51 15.75 31.56
N ASP A 475 -15.75 14.75 32.04
CA ASP A 475 -14.51 14.32 31.39
C ASP A 475 -14.78 13.79 29.96
N VAL A 476 -15.88 13.04 29.76
CA VAL A 476 -16.30 12.58 28.41
C VAL A 476 -16.69 13.76 27.51
N LEU A 477 -17.54 14.68 28.00
CA LEU A 477 -17.93 15.89 27.27
C LEU A 477 -16.70 16.74 26.89
N GLY A 478 -15.74 16.86 27.81
CA GLY A 478 -14.47 17.54 27.57
C GLY A 478 -13.61 16.88 26.48
N ALA A 479 -13.64 15.55 26.38
CA ALA A 479 -12.92 14.81 25.34
C ALA A 479 -13.60 14.91 23.95
N MET A 480 -14.93 14.97 23.91
CA MET A 480 -15.69 15.10 22.66
C MET A 480 -15.56 16.49 22.03
N GLY A 481 -15.58 17.53 22.87
CA GLY A 481 -15.72 18.90 22.40
C GLY A 481 -17.12 19.21 21.86
N GLY A 482 -17.29 20.40 21.28
CA GLY A 482 -18.58 20.86 20.75
C GLY A 482 -19.28 21.89 21.64
N THR A 483 -20.30 22.51 21.09
CA THR A 483 -21.02 23.65 21.70
C THR A 483 -21.83 23.21 22.91
N THR A 484 -22.58 22.10 22.82
CA THR A 484 -23.35 21.57 23.96
C THR A 484 -22.44 21.11 25.10
N ALA A 485 -21.32 20.46 24.77
CA ALA A 485 -20.32 20.08 25.77
C ALA A 485 -19.75 21.30 26.47
N LEU A 486 -19.33 22.32 25.69
CA LEU A 486 -18.78 23.56 26.24
C LEU A 486 -19.77 24.29 27.17
N GLN A 487 -21.05 24.36 26.80
CA GLN A 487 -22.09 24.96 27.66
C GLN A 487 -22.34 24.12 28.93
N THR A 488 -22.36 22.79 28.81
CA THR A 488 -22.49 21.92 29.98
C THR A 488 -21.33 22.11 30.97
N LEU A 489 -20.10 22.21 30.47
CA LEU A 489 -18.93 22.52 31.30
C LEU A 489 -19.02 23.93 31.92
N ARG A 490 -19.52 24.92 31.18
CA ARG A 490 -19.75 26.28 31.69
C ARG A 490 -20.71 26.24 32.88
N ASP A 491 -21.85 25.57 32.73
CA ASP A 491 -22.88 25.54 33.75
C ASP A 491 -22.40 24.78 35.00
N ALA A 492 -21.63 23.70 34.83
CA ALA A 492 -20.97 23.01 35.94
C ALA A 492 -19.90 23.89 36.63
N ALA A 493 -19.15 24.68 35.87
CA ALA A 493 -18.17 25.62 36.43
C ALA A 493 -18.83 26.72 37.26
N LEU A 494 -20.00 27.24 36.84
CA LEU A 494 -20.68 28.36 37.50
C LEU A 494 -21.55 27.92 38.68
N HIS A 495 -22.27 26.80 38.54
CA HIS A 495 -23.34 26.41 39.45
C HIS A 495 -23.10 25.07 40.17
N GLY A 496 -22.02 24.37 39.82
CA GLY A 496 -21.64 23.11 40.45
C GLY A 496 -21.17 23.28 41.90
N ASP A 497 -21.08 22.15 42.61
CA ASP A 497 -20.36 22.08 43.88
C ASP A 497 -18.84 22.21 43.67
N ALA A 498 -18.07 22.22 44.76
CA ALA A 498 -16.63 22.47 44.71
C ALA A 498 -15.87 21.48 43.79
N GLU A 499 -16.32 20.21 43.71
CA GLU A 499 -15.66 19.19 42.89
C GLU A 499 -16.01 19.34 41.41
N LEU A 500 -17.28 19.63 41.10
CA LEU A 500 -17.71 19.93 39.74
C LEU A 500 -17.11 21.23 39.22
N GLN A 501 -17.01 22.27 40.05
CA GLN A 501 -16.32 23.51 39.70
C GLN A 501 -14.84 23.26 39.41
N ASP A 502 -14.15 22.47 40.24
CA ASP A 502 -12.75 22.13 39.97
C ASP A 502 -12.58 21.34 38.67
N THR A 503 -13.40 20.31 38.45
CA THR A 503 -13.33 19.48 37.24
C THR A 503 -13.64 20.30 35.99
N ALA A 504 -14.77 21.01 35.96
CA ALA A 504 -15.21 21.78 34.81
C ALA A 504 -14.21 22.87 34.43
N THR A 505 -13.69 23.62 35.41
CA THR A 505 -12.71 24.68 35.14
C THR A 505 -11.35 24.11 34.70
N ARG A 506 -10.97 22.90 35.17
CA ARG A 506 -9.79 22.16 34.70
C ARG A 506 -9.91 21.76 33.24
N LEU A 507 -11.06 21.23 32.84
CA LEU A 507 -11.33 20.83 31.47
C LEU A 507 -11.45 22.06 30.54
N LEU A 508 -12.20 23.08 30.94
CA LEU A 508 -12.32 24.35 30.21
C LEU A 508 -10.94 25.01 30.01
N GLY A 509 -10.13 25.12 31.07
CA GLY A 509 -8.79 25.68 30.99
C GLY A 509 -7.85 24.90 30.05
N ARG A 510 -8.18 23.64 29.74
CA ARG A 510 -7.50 22.79 28.77
C ARG A 510 -8.17 22.75 27.40
N TRP A 511 -9.32 23.39 27.20
CA TRP A 511 -10.02 23.46 25.91
C TRP A 511 -9.19 24.16 24.83
N MET A 512 -9.16 23.58 23.63
CA MET A 512 -8.27 23.98 22.53
C MET A 512 -9.06 24.30 21.26
N SER A 513 -10.05 25.17 21.38
CA SER A 513 -10.84 25.68 20.25
C SER A 513 -11.30 27.11 20.52
N VAL A 514 -11.39 27.91 19.46
CA VAL A 514 -11.66 29.37 19.52
C VAL A 514 -13.07 29.67 20.05
N ASP A 515 -14.03 28.80 19.76
CA ASP A 515 -15.41 28.87 20.26
C ASP A 515 -15.52 28.83 21.80
N ALA A 516 -14.48 28.37 22.50
CA ALA A 516 -14.43 28.41 23.96
C ALA A 516 -14.08 29.79 24.53
N ALA A 517 -13.61 30.74 23.72
CA ALA A 517 -13.18 32.04 24.23
C ALA A 517 -14.30 32.81 24.96
N PRO A 518 -15.54 32.93 24.43
CA PRO A 518 -16.64 33.59 25.16
C PRO A 518 -16.97 32.89 26.49
N VAL A 519 -16.94 31.56 26.51
CA VAL A 519 -17.23 30.77 27.70
C VAL A 519 -16.15 30.89 28.77
N LEU A 520 -14.88 30.84 28.36
CA LEU A 520 -13.74 31.02 29.27
C LEU A 520 -13.70 32.43 29.88
N LEU A 521 -14.04 33.45 29.10
CA LEU A 521 -14.14 34.82 29.59
C LEU A 521 -15.26 34.93 30.62
N ASP A 522 -16.46 34.46 30.30
CA ASP A 522 -17.60 34.49 31.23
C ASP A 522 -17.31 33.76 32.55
N VAL A 523 -16.76 32.55 32.48
CA VAL A 523 -16.36 31.79 33.69
C VAL A 523 -15.31 32.55 34.49
N SER A 524 -14.37 33.24 33.85
CA SER A 524 -13.34 34.02 34.54
C SER A 524 -13.88 35.26 35.26
N THR A 525 -14.97 35.85 34.77
CA THR A 525 -15.58 37.07 35.34
C THR A 525 -16.69 36.77 36.35
N SER A 526 -17.39 35.66 36.18
CA SER A 526 -18.59 35.32 36.95
C SER A 526 -18.30 34.56 38.25
N LEU A 527 -17.15 33.89 38.35
CA LEU A 527 -16.75 33.16 39.56
C LEU A 527 -16.18 34.07 40.66
N GLN A 528 -16.39 33.65 41.91
CA GLN A 528 -15.88 34.33 43.11
C GLN A 528 -14.54 33.75 43.60
N ASP A 529 -14.30 32.45 43.42
CA ASP A 529 -13.05 31.79 43.84
C ASP A 529 -11.92 32.09 42.85
N ASP A 530 -10.87 32.77 43.33
CA ASP A 530 -9.70 33.15 42.55
C ASP A 530 -9.00 31.97 41.87
N LYS A 531 -9.02 30.76 42.46
CA LYS A 531 -8.42 29.56 41.86
C LYS A 531 -9.06 29.24 40.50
N TYR A 532 -10.39 29.31 40.42
CA TYR A 532 -11.14 28.95 39.23
C TYR A 532 -11.10 30.06 38.17
N LYS A 533 -11.21 31.32 38.61
CA LYS A 533 -11.07 32.50 37.73
C LYS A 533 -9.75 32.48 36.98
N VAL A 534 -8.65 32.28 37.73
CA VAL A 534 -7.30 32.23 37.16
C VAL A 534 -7.17 31.11 36.15
N ARG A 535 -7.78 29.94 36.41
CA ARG A 535 -7.71 28.80 35.51
C ARG A 535 -8.44 29.07 34.18
N ALA A 536 -9.64 29.63 34.24
CA ALA A 536 -10.41 30.02 33.04
C ALA A 536 -9.71 31.13 32.25
N LEU A 537 -9.20 32.16 32.95
CA LEU A 537 -8.49 33.27 32.33
C LEU A 537 -7.19 32.83 31.64
N ARG A 538 -6.44 31.90 32.25
CA ARG A 538 -5.26 31.29 31.61
C ARG A 538 -5.63 30.47 30.37
N GLY A 539 -6.76 29.76 30.40
CA GLY A 539 -7.32 29.10 29.23
C GLY A 539 -7.62 30.09 28.10
N TYR A 540 -8.32 31.18 28.43
CA TYR A 540 -8.65 32.28 27.50
C TYR A 540 -7.38 32.88 26.87
N LEU A 541 -6.40 33.24 27.72
CA LEU A 541 -5.11 33.78 27.27
C LEU A 541 -4.34 32.80 26.41
N ARG A 542 -4.39 31.50 26.71
CA ARG A 542 -3.77 30.48 25.87
C ARG A 542 -4.39 30.44 24.48
N LEU A 543 -5.72 30.55 24.36
CA LEU A 543 -6.38 30.64 23.05
C LEU A 543 -5.87 31.88 22.31
N THR A 544 -5.92 33.07 22.95
CA THR A 544 -5.42 34.30 22.35
C THR A 544 -3.96 34.16 21.88
N ARG A 545 -3.11 33.48 22.65
CA ARG A 545 -1.68 33.31 22.33
C ARG A 545 -1.41 32.32 21.19
N GLN A 546 -2.22 31.27 21.05
CA GLN A 546 -1.87 30.12 20.18
C GLN A 546 -2.65 30.10 18.87
N PHE A 547 -3.89 30.61 18.85
CA PHE A 547 -4.71 30.64 17.65
C PHE A 547 -4.53 31.94 16.86
N GLN A 548 -4.88 31.90 15.58
CA GLN A 548 -4.89 33.07 14.72
C GLN A 548 -6.20 33.85 14.93
N PHE A 549 -6.07 35.17 14.99
CA PHE A 549 -7.14 36.13 15.21
C PHE A 549 -6.77 37.39 14.43
N GLY A 550 -7.76 38.17 13.99
CA GLY A 550 -7.50 39.51 13.46
C GLY A 550 -6.87 40.41 14.51
N ASP A 551 -6.10 41.42 14.09
CA ASP A 551 -5.39 42.31 15.02
C ASP A 551 -6.33 43.04 16.00
N GLU A 552 -7.47 43.51 15.51
CA GLU A 552 -8.50 44.17 16.31
C GLU A 552 -9.15 43.20 17.31
N GLU A 553 -9.51 42.01 16.85
CA GLU A 553 -10.11 40.96 17.69
C GLU A 553 -9.13 40.53 18.79
N ARG A 554 -7.87 40.27 18.45
CA ARG A 554 -6.82 39.92 19.41
C ARG A 554 -6.62 41.01 20.45
N ALA A 555 -6.60 42.27 20.04
CA ALA A 555 -6.48 43.40 20.95
C ALA A 555 -7.69 43.50 21.88
N ALA A 556 -8.91 43.33 21.36
CA ALA A 556 -10.13 43.29 22.16
C ALA A 556 -10.10 42.15 23.19
N MET A 557 -9.65 40.95 22.79
CA MET A 557 -9.48 39.84 23.72
C MET A 557 -8.45 40.14 24.81
N CYS A 558 -7.30 40.74 24.45
CA CYS A 558 -6.29 41.15 25.44
C CYS A 558 -6.83 42.19 26.41
N ARG A 559 -7.65 43.14 25.95
CA ARG A 559 -8.31 44.14 26.81
C ARG A 559 -9.27 43.47 27.79
N ASN A 560 -10.15 42.59 27.30
CA ASN A 560 -11.06 41.81 28.15
C ASN A 560 -10.31 41.00 29.21
N ALA A 561 -9.17 40.40 28.84
CA ALA A 561 -8.33 39.66 29.78
C ALA A 561 -7.67 40.56 30.84
N LEU A 562 -7.25 41.79 30.50
CA LEU A 562 -6.74 42.76 31.47
C LEU A 562 -7.82 43.19 32.47
N GLU A 563 -9.03 43.43 31.99
CA GLU A 563 -10.18 43.80 32.83
C GLU A 563 -10.57 42.65 33.78
N ALA A 564 -10.51 41.40 33.32
CA ALA A 564 -10.82 40.22 34.13
C ALA A 564 -9.70 39.83 35.11
N ALA A 565 -8.44 40.23 34.85
CA ALA A 565 -7.28 39.81 35.64
C ALA A 565 -7.17 40.55 36.98
N THR A 566 -7.35 39.83 38.09
CA THR A 566 -7.17 40.35 39.45
C THR A 566 -5.72 40.27 39.96
N ARG A 567 -4.86 39.51 39.28
CA ARG A 567 -3.50 39.21 39.69
C ARG A 567 -2.45 39.73 38.69
N PRO A 568 -1.30 40.22 39.17
CA PRO A 568 -0.23 40.71 38.29
C PRO A 568 0.34 39.66 37.33
N ASP A 569 0.29 38.37 37.69
CA ASP A 569 0.84 37.28 36.86
C ASP A 569 0.05 37.14 35.55
N GLU A 570 -1.28 37.07 35.62
CA GLU A 570 -2.15 37.01 34.45
C GLU A 570 -2.12 38.31 33.64
N GLN A 571 -2.01 39.47 34.31
CA GLN A 571 -1.81 40.76 33.62
C GLN A 571 -0.51 40.79 32.80
N ARG A 572 0.58 40.20 33.32
CA ARG A 572 1.83 40.06 32.56
C ARG A 572 1.72 39.08 31.40
N LEU A 573 0.94 38.00 31.54
CA LEU A 573 0.65 37.09 30.42
C LEU A 573 -0.05 37.81 29.27
N VAL A 574 -0.92 38.80 29.56
CA VAL A 574 -1.50 39.64 28.49
C VAL A 574 -0.39 40.40 27.75
N LEU A 575 0.53 41.04 28.49
CA LEU A 575 1.64 41.78 27.89
C LEU A 575 2.52 40.89 27.00
N GLU A 576 2.75 39.63 27.38
CA GLU A 576 3.45 38.65 26.52
C GLU A 576 2.72 38.41 25.19
N VAL A 577 1.39 38.33 25.21
CA VAL A 577 0.58 38.16 24.00
C VAL A 577 0.65 39.41 23.12
N LEU A 578 0.52 40.60 23.71
CA LEU A 578 0.63 41.87 22.98
C LEU A 578 2.00 42.02 22.30
N GLU A 579 3.08 41.68 23.00
CA GLU A 579 4.43 41.74 22.45
C GLU A 579 4.63 40.73 21.31
N ARG A 580 4.09 39.52 21.46
CA ARG A 580 4.20 38.45 20.44
C ARG A 580 3.48 38.78 19.13
N TYR A 581 2.41 39.58 19.19
CA TYR A 581 1.59 39.95 18.04
C TYR A 581 1.48 41.49 17.93
N PRO A 582 2.55 42.17 17.48
CA PRO A 582 2.58 43.62 17.39
C PRO A 582 1.63 44.13 16.29
N SER A 583 0.75 45.06 16.66
CA SER A 583 -0.15 45.78 15.74
C SER A 583 -0.47 47.16 16.32
N PRO A 584 -1.02 48.10 15.53
CA PRO A 584 -1.50 49.38 16.05
C PRO A 584 -2.51 49.20 17.20
N HIS A 585 -3.39 48.20 17.12
CA HIS A 585 -4.38 47.91 18.15
C HIS A 585 -3.75 47.31 19.43
N THR A 586 -2.79 46.39 19.31
CA THR A 586 -2.10 45.85 20.50
C THR A 586 -1.20 46.88 21.17
N LEU A 587 -0.67 47.85 20.41
CA LEU A 587 0.03 49.02 20.95
C LEU A 587 -0.87 49.90 21.82
N GLU A 588 -2.14 50.08 21.44
CA GLU A 588 -3.11 50.83 22.26
C GLU A 588 -3.38 50.13 23.58
N VAL A 589 -3.66 48.83 23.55
CA VAL A 589 -3.88 48.02 24.77
C VAL A 589 -2.64 48.04 25.68
N ALA A 590 -1.43 47.98 25.12
CA ALA A 590 -0.19 48.08 25.90
C ALA A 590 -0.01 49.46 26.58
N LYS A 591 -0.51 50.55 25.98
CA LYS A 591 -0.53 51.89 26.60
C LYS A 591 -1.57 51.98 27.71
N GLU A 592 -2.77 51.44 27.50
CA GLU A 592 -3.83 51.35 28.51
C GLU A 592 -3.30 50.64 29.77
N ALA A 593 -2.60 49.50 29.58
CA ALA A 593 -2.02 48.72 30.68
C ALA A 593 -0.97 49.46 31.52
N GLN A 594 -0.42 50.60 31.06
CA GLN A 594 0.53 51.41 31.85
C GLN A 594 -0.13 52.07 33.06
N GLN A 595 -1.46 52.18 33.07
CA GLN A 595 -2.25 52.72 34.17
C GLN A 595 -2.40 51.72 35.33
N ILE A 596 -2.04 50.46 35.12
CA ILE A 596 -2.10 49.42 36.16
C ILE A 596 -0.77 49.44 36.94
N ASP A 597 -0.80 49.96 38.17
CA ASP A 597 0.40 50.17 39.00
C ASP A 597 1.30 48.93 39.11
N ALA A 598 0.69 47.75 39.29
CA ALA A 598 1.41 46.48 39.47
C ALA A 598 2.23 46.03 38.24
N ILE A 599 1.87 46.49 37.04
CA ILE A 599 2.54 46.11 35.78
C ILE A 599 3.01 47.31 34.94
N SER A 600 2.89 48.54 35.44
CA SER A 600 3.19 49.77 34.68
C SER A 600 4.58 49.78 34.03
N SER A 601 5.61 49.32 34.75
CA SER A 601 6.97 49.22 34.20
C SER A 601 7.07 48.20 33.06
N ALA A 602 6.43 47.04 33.20
CA ALA A 602 6.42 46.02 32.16
C ALA A 602 5.61 46.49 30.93
N ALA A 603 4.46 47.13 31.14
CA ALA A 603 3.63 47.69 30.07
C ALA A 603 4.37 48.76 29.25
N LYS A 604 5.20 49.62 29.89
CA LYS A 604 6.07 50.58 29.19
C LYS A 604 7.12 49.91 28.31
N GLN A 605 7.71 48.81 28.79
CA GLN A 605 8.67 48.01 28.03
C GLN A 605 7.99 47.35 26.82
N THR A 606 6.85 46.69 27.02
CA THR A 606 6.04 46.09 25.96
C THR A 606 5.59 47.12 24.92
N THR A 607 5.15 48.31 25.35
CA THR A 607 4.79 49.42 24.45
C THR A 607 5.96 49.83 23.55
N SER A 608 7.17 49.90 24.12
CA SER A 608 8.38 50.27 23.38
C SER A 608 8.80 49.17 22.40
N ALA A 609 8.70 47.90 22.81
CA ALA A 609 8.99 46.74 21.97
C ALA A 609 8.05 46.64 20.76
N ILE A 610 6.74 46.82 20.97
CA ILE A 610 5.73 46.82 19.91
C ILE A 610 5.99 47.95 18.92
N ARG A 611 6.22 49.19 19.42
CA ARG A 611 6.52 50.34 18.55
C ARG A 611 7.73 50.08 17.65
N LYS A 612 8.81 49.57 18.23
CA LYS A 612 10.03 49.26 17.47
C LYS A 612 9.76 48.27 16.33
N ARG A 613 8.99 47.21 16.59
CA ARG A 613 8.62 46.22 15.56
C ARG A 613 7.76 46.83 14.45
N LEU A 614 6.76 47.65 14.82
CA LEU A 614 5.92 48.35 13.83
C LEU A 614 6.73 49.32 12.97
N ASP A 615 7.73 50.00 13.54
CA ASP A 615 8.62 50.89 12.79
C ASP A 615 9.54 50.11 11.83
N GLU A 616 10.00 48.92 12.23
CA GLU A 616 10.80 48.00 11.39
C GLU A 616 9.97 47.44 10.22
N ASP A 617 8.71 47.07 10.45
CA ASP A 617 7.82 46.51 9.42
C ASP A 617 7.33 47.57 8.40
N ASN A 618 7.25 48.85 8.80
CA ASN A 618 6.89 49.97 7.91
C ASN A 618 8.08 50.59 7.16
N GLY A 619 9.31 50.18 7.48
CA GLY A 619 10.56 50.70 6.91
C GLY A 619 11.16 49.85 5.76
N ASN A 620 10.55 48.70 5.46
CA ASN A 620 10.75 47.89 4.26
C ASN A 620 9.58 48.08 3.29
#